data_AF-A0A6J0J746-F1
#
_entry.id   AF-A0A6J0J746-F1
#
_cell.length_a   1.000
_cell.length_b   1.000
_cell.length_c   1.000
_cell.angle_alpha   90.00
_cell.angle_beta   90.00
_cell.angle_gamma   90.00
#
_symmetry.space_group_name_H-M   'P 1'
#
loop_
_entity.id
_entity.type
_entity.pdbx_description
1 polymer ?
#
loop_
_entity_poly.entity_id
_entity_poly.type
_entity_poly.pdbx_seq_one_letter_code
_entity_poly.pdbx_strand_id
1 'polypeptide(L)'
;MAETSDSSLEKPTIIQQAMASCCGAIITSLLVSPLDVIKTRLQAQSNPFPKGKCFVYSSGLMDHICVCENGNSKAWYKKPGNFKGTLDAFVKIIRIEGIKSLWSGLPPTLIMALPNAIIYFTLYDQLHEALKYRLKKGDEYIPVLAGSLSRFSSLTVVSPLELIRTRMQHRKLSYKQLYLCVSTQVAADGWFSLWRGWSSTVLRDIPFSAMYWYNYERFKKMMCKQVGAHEPTFLIAFTSGAASGSIAAVITQPFDVVKTHRQTALWESETLESIIPRLCKVAPACAIMISTYEYGKSFFSHLNEKMNQRP
;
A
#
# COMPACT_ATOMS: atom_id res chain seq x y z
N MET A 1 8.00 40.21 -18.28
CA MET A 1 8.65 39.24 -17.37
C MET A 1 7.97 39.27 -16.01
N ALA A 2 6.63 39.13 -15.96
CA ALA A 2 5.83 39.28 -14.74
C ALA A 2 4.47 38.54 -14.84
N GLU A 3 4.47 37.28 -15.29
CA GLU A 3 3.26 36.40 -15.27
C GLU A 3 3.53 35.04 -14.61
N THR A 4 4.74 34.80 -14.09
CA THR A 4 5.13 33.50 -13.52
C THR A 4 4.84 33.34 -12.02
N SER A 5 4.32 34.37 -11.35
CA SER A 5 4.17 34.37 -9.88
C SER A 5 2.76 34.04 -9.38
N ASP A 6 1.71 34.22 -10.18
CA ASP A 6 0.32 33.99 -9.74
C ASP A 6 -0.08 32.50 -9.76
N SER A 7 0.40 31.72 -10.75
CA SER A 7 0.05 30.28 -10.84
C SER A 7 0.68 29.40 -9.75
N SER A 8 1.65 29.91 -9.00
CA SER A 8 2.26 29.21 -7.86
C SER A 8 1.54 29.43 -6.54
N LEU A 9 0.64 30.42 -6.45
CA LEU A 9 0.04 30.86 -5.19
C LEU A 9 -1.23 30.05 -4.80
N GLU A 10 -1.89 29.42 -5.78
CA GLU A 10 -3.12 28.62 -5.56
C GLU A 10 -2.86 27.12 -5.35
N LYS A 11 -1.65 26.65 -5.67
CA LYS A 11 -1.31 25.23 -5.57
C LYS A 11 -1.09 24.80 -4.12
N PRO A 12 -1.52 23.58 -3.74
CA PRO A 12 -1.25 23.07 -2.42
C PRO A 12 0.26 22.89 -2.19
N THR A 13 0.73 23.35 -1.03
CA THR A 13 2.14 23.21 -0.62
C THR A 13 2.54 21.73 -0.43
N ILE A 14 3.84 21.44 -0.41
CA ILE A 14 4.36 20.08 -0.14
C ILE A 14 3.81 19.52 1.18
N ILE A 15 3.65 20.37 2.21
CA ILE A 15 3.09 19.98 3.51
C ILE A 15 1.60 19.63 3.37
N GLN A 16 0.82 20.44 2.65
CA GLN A 16 -0.59 20.16 2.39
C GLN A 16 -0.78 18.88 1.56
N GLN A 17 0.07 18.66 0.56
CA GLN A 17 0.11 17.41 -0.22
C GLN A 17 0.48 16.21 0.65
N ALA A 18 1.44 16.36 1.57
CA ALA A 18 1.80 15.31 2.52
C ALA A 18 0.64 14.98 3.46
N MET A 19 -0.07 15.99 3.98
CA MET A 19 -1.27 15.81 4.81
C MET A 19 -2.39 15.09 4.04
N ALA A 20 -2.67 15.50 2.80
CA ALA A 20 -3.65 14.83 1.94
C ALA A 20 -3.27 13.36 1.69
N SER A 21 -1.99 13.09 1.44
CA SER A 21 -1.45 11.74 1.24
C SER A 21 -1.60 10.87 2.50
N CYS A 22 -1.31 11.44 3.68
CA CYS A 22 -1.50 10.78 4.97
C CYS A 22 -2.96 10.42 5.22
N CYS A 23 -3.88 11.36 5.03
CA CYS A 23 -5.31 11.11 5.18
C CYS A 23 -5.78 9.98 4.26
N GLY A 24 -5.38 10.01 2.98
CA GLY A 24 -5.66 8.93 2.02
C GLY A 24 -5.11 7.59 2.47
N ALA A 25 -3.86 7.53 2.94
CA ALA A 25 -3.25 6.30 3.42
C ALA A 25 -3.91 5.75 4.70
N ILE A 26 -4.31 6.61 5.64
CA ILE A 26 -5.03 6.21 6.86
C ILE A 26 -6.39 5.64 6.51
N ILE A 27 -7.19 6.37 5.71
CA ILE A 27 -8.54 5.94 5.32
C ILE A 27 -8.47 4.62 4.54
N THR A 28 -7.54 4.52 3.59
CA THR A 28 -7.30 3.29 2.83
C THR A 28 -6.94 2.13 3.75
N SER A 29 -6.01 2.36 4.69
CA SER A 29 -5.59 1.32 5.64
C SER A 29 -6.74 0.87 6.54
N LEU A 30 -7.59 1.79 7.03
CA LEU A 30 -8.73 1.47 7.87
C LEU A 30 -9.78 0.63 7.14
N LEU A 31 -10.04 0.92 5.86
CA LEU A 31 -11.05 0.21 5.06
C LEU A 31 -10.55 -1.14 4.53
N VAL A 32 -9.26 -1.24 4.20
CA VAL A 32 -8.67 -2.45 3.61
C VAL A 32 -8.16 -3.45 4.67
N SER A 33 -7.80 -3.00 5.88
CA SER A 33 -7.28 -3.87 6.94
C SER A 33 -8.17 -5.07 7.28
N PRO A 34 -9.51 -4.94 7.38
CA PRO A 34 -10.38 -6.08 7.62
C PRO A 34 -10.25 -7.17 6.55
N LEU A 35 -10.15 -6.79 5.28
CA LEU A 35 -9.97 -7.73 4.17
C LEU A 35 -8.61 -8.43 4.24
N ASP A 36 -7.57 -7.71 4.64
CA ASP A 36 -6.24 -8.27 4.84
C ASP A 36 -6.21 -9.29 5.98
N VAL A 37 -6.86 -9.00 7.11
CA VAL A 37 -6.97 -9.95 8.22
C VAL A 37 -7.77 -11.19 7.82
N ILE A 38 -8.88 -11.04 7.10
CA ILE A 38 -9.66 -12.20 6.63
C ILE A 38 -8.81 -13.08 5.70
N LYS A 39 -8.08 -12.46 4.77
CA LYS A 39 -7.21 -13.17 3.83
C LYS A 39 -6.09 -13.93 4.55
N THR A 40 -5.40 -13.30 5.50
CA THR A 40 -4.32 -13.97 6.25
C THR A 40 -4.86 -15.15 7.06
N ARG A 41 -6.06 -15.03 7.64
CA ARG A 41 -6.71 -16.11 8.40
C ARG A 41 -7.13 -17.27 7.52
N LEU A 42 -7.65 -17.00 6.32
CA LEU A 42 -7.95 -18.03 5.32
C LEU A 42 -6.68 -18.74 4.82
N GLN A 43 -5.62 -17.99 4.54
CA GLN A 43 -4.33 -18.56 4.09
C GLN A 43 -3.66 -19.40 5.17
N ALA A 44 -3.75 -18.98 6.44
CA ALA A 44 -3.26 -19.75 7.58
C ALA A 44 -4.00 -21.08 7.79
N GLN A 45 -5.21 -21.25 7.26
CA GLN A 45 -5.93 -22.52 7.30
C GLN A 45 -5.37 -23.55 6.32
N SER A 46 -4.96 -23.12 5.12
CA SER A 46 -4.45 -24.01 4.07
C SER A 46 -3.09 -24.62 4.40
N ASN A 47 -2.31 -23.96 5.26
CA ASN A 47 -1.05 -24.47 5.82
C ASN A 47 -1.26 -24.83 7.29
N PRO A 48 -1.85 -26.01 7.62
CA PRO A 48 -2.12 -26.38 8.99
C PRO A 48 -0.83 -26.45 9.80
N PHE A 49 -0.75 -25.63 10.85
CA PHE A 49 0.36 -25.64 11.79
C PHE A 49 0.62 -27.06 12.32
N PRO A 50 1.89 -27.50 12.42
CA PRO A 50 2.22 -28.82 12.94
C PRO A 50 1.65 -29.00 14.35
N LYS A 51 0.95 -30.13 14.57
CA LYS A 51 0.30 -30.48 15.85
C LYS A 51 1.34 -30.43 16.99
N GLY A 52 0.99 -29.79 18.11
CA GLY A 52 1.83 -29.74 19.33
C GLY A 52 2.49 -28.39 19.64
N LYS A 53 2.22 -27.33 18.87
CA LYS A 53 2.68 -25.95 19.17
C LYS A 53 1.49 -25.04 19.48
N CYS A 54 1.70 -24.08 20.38
CA CYS A 54 0.65 -23.35 21.09
C CYS A 54 0.90 -21.85 20.90
N PHE A 55 0.16 -21.26 19.98
CA PHE A 55 0.46 -19.96 19.41
C PHE A 55 -0.15 -18.84 20.26
N VAL A 56 0.64 -17.81 20.56
CA VAL A 56 0.12 -16.59 21.20
C VAL A 56 -0.30 -15.63 20.10
N TYR A 57 -1.61 -15.41 20.00
CA TYR A 57 -2.20 -14.42 19.13
C TYR A 57 -1.86 -13.01 19.63
N SER A 58 -0.97 -12.30 18.94
CA SER A 58 -0.81 -10.87 19.16
C SER A 58 -0.74 -10.16 17.82
N SER A 59 -1.86 -9.52 17.51
CA SER A 59 -1.92 -8.40 16.57
C SER A 59 -2.04 -8.73 15.08
N GLY A 60 -2.79 -9.76 14.67
CA GLY A 60 -3.44 -9.88 13.32
C GLY A 60 -2.59 -9.99 12.05
N LEU A 61 -1.33 -9.60 12.16
CA LEU A 61 -0.34 -9.48 11.11
C LEU A 61 1.05 -9.96 11.59
N MET A 62 1.16 -10.27 12.88
CA MET A 62 2.33 -10.87 13.53
C MET A 62 1.90 -12.21 14.14
N ASP A 63 1.86 -13.25 13.30
CA ASP A 63 1.62 -14.62 13.77
C ASP A 63 2.89 -15.16 14.42
N HIS A 64 3.06 -14.89 15.71
CA HIS A 64 4.19 -15.39 16.48
C HIS A 64 3.92 -16.81 16.99
N ILE A 65 4.78 -17.74 16.57
CA ILE A 65 4.83 -19.10 17.09
C ILE A 65 5.41 -19.06 18.50
N CYS A 66 4.57 -19.27 19.51
CA CYS A 66 5.05 -19.70 20.82
C CYS A 66 4.98 -21.24 20.87
N VAL A 67 5.94 -21.87 21.55
CA VAL A 67 5.84 -23.27 21.94
C VAL A 67 5.33 -23.23 23.37
N CYS A 68 4.17 -23.81 23.67
CA CYS A 68 3.75 -23.96 25.06
C CYS A 68 4.63 -25.05 25.66
N GLU A 69 5.54 -24.63 26.54
CA GLU A 69 6.25 -25.54 27.41
C GLU A 69 5.27 -25.94 28.53
N ASN A 70 4.92 -27.22 28.56
CA ASN A 70 4.10 -27.90 29.57
C ASN A 70 2.69 -27.35 29.86
N GLY A 71 1.71 -27.88 29.12
CA GLY A 71 0.49 -28.54 29.67
C GLY A 71 -0.58 -27.75 30.44
N ASN A 72 -0.28 -26.60 31.04
CA ASN A 72 -1.20 -25.91 31.98
C ASN A 72 -1.56 -24.47 31.58
N SER A 73 -1.20 -24.04 30.36
CA SER A 73 -1.57 -22.71 29.88
C SER A 73 -3.00 -22.74 29.31
N LYS A 74 -3.92 -21.98 29.93
CA LYS A 74 -5.23 -21.66 29.33
C LYS A 74 -4.98 -21.09 27.94
N ALA A 75 -5.33 -21.84 26.88
CA ALA A 75 -5.18 -21.37 25.52
C ALA A 75 -6.00 -20.08 25.33
N TRP A 76 -5.32 -18.94 25.26
CA TRP A 76 -5.93 -17.61 25.06
C TRP A 76 -6.52 -17.47 23.63
N TYR A 77 -6.23 -18.43 22.76
CA TYR A 77 -6.67 -18.46 21.37
C TYR A 77 -7.33 -19.80 21.04
N LYS A 78 -8.63 -19.77 20.78
CA LYS A 78 -9.39 -20.92 20.26
C LYS A 78 -9.33 -20.84 18.74
N LYS A 79 -8.63 -21.79 18.09
CA LYS A 79 -8.57 -21.85 16.61
C LYS A 79 -10.01 -21.78 16.07
N PRO A 80 -10.36 -20.78 15.24
CA PRO A 80 -11.63 -20.80 14.54
C PRO A 80 -11.69 -22.09 13.71
N GLY A 81 -12.78 -22.84 13.81
CA GLY A 81 -12.97 -24.03 12.98
C GLY A 81 -12.90 -23.67 11.48
N ASN A 82 -12.77 -24.69 10.62
CA ASN A 82 -12.59 -24.50 9.18
C ASN A 82 -13.53 -23.42 8.60
N PHE A 83 -12.94 -22.42 7.97
CA PHE A 83 -13.58 -21.41 7.13
C PHE A 83 -13.97 -22.05 5.80
N LYS A 84 -15.22 -21.85 5.40
CA LYS A 84 -15.76 -22.29 4.09
C LYS A 84 -15.63 -21.20 3.01
N GLY A 85 -15.32 -19.97 3.40
CA GLY A 85 -15.15 -18.83 2.49
C GLY A 85 -14.95 -17.50 3.23
N THR A 86 -14.81 -16.41 2.48
CA THR A 86 -14.51 -15.05 2.99
C THR A 86 -15.60 -14.51 3.94
N LEU A 87 -16.87 -14.68 3.59
CA LEU A 87 -17.99 -14.23 4.43
C LEU A 87 -18.11 -15.05 5.72
N ASP A 88 -17.93 -16.37 5.62
CA ASP A 88 -17.92 -17.26 6.78
C ASP A 88 -16.75 -16.94 7.73
N ALA A 89 -15.57 -16.64 7.16
CA ALA A 89 -14.42 -16.17 7.93
C ALA A 89 -14.70 -14.83 8.63
N PHE A 90 -15.28 -13.86 7.92
CA PHE A 90 -15.65 -12.56 8.51
C PHE A 90 -16.57 -12.72 9.73
N VAL A 91 -17.66 -13.47 9.59
CA VAL A 91 -18.63 -13.69 10.67
C VAL A 91 -18.01 -14.44 11.84
N LYS A 92 -17.23 -15.51 11.57
CA LYS A 92 -16.56 -16.29 12.62
C LYS A 92 -15.52 -15.48 13.38
N ILE A 93 -14.70 -14.67 12.69
CA ILE A 93 -13.68 -13.82 13.33
C ILE A 93 -14.35 -12.81 14.26
N ILE A 94 -15.39 -12.11 13.79
CA ILE A 94 -16.10 -11.13 14.63
C ILE A 94 -16.72 -11.80 15.85
N ARG A 95 -17.35 -12.97 15.69
CA ARG A 95 -18.04 -13.67 16.78
C ARG A 95 -17.06 -14.27 17.82
N ILE A 96 -15.88 -14.71 17.41
CA ILE A 96 -14.92 -15.42 18.28
C ILE A 96 -13.88 -14.46 18.87
N GLU A 97 -13.29 -13.59 18.06
CA GLU A 97 -12.17 -12.71 18.45
C GLU A 97 -12.62 -11.28 18.75
N GLY A 98 -13.82 -10.90 18.30
CA GLY A 98 -14.37 -9.56 18.43
C GLY A 98 -14.03 -8.64 17.26
N ILE A 99 -14.83 -7.57 17.12
CA ILE A 99 -14.75 -6.63 15.99
C ILE A 99 -13.38 -5.94 15.86
N LYS A 100 -12.72 -5.64 16.99
CA LYS A 100 -11.41 -4.98 17.02
C LYS A 100 -10.29 -5.85 16.42
N SER A 101 -10.50 -7.17 16.33
CA SER A 101 -9.52 -8.09 15.74
C SER A 101 -9.31 -7.81 14.24
N LEU A 102 -10.29 -7.24 13.52
CA LEU A 102 -10.14 -6.91 12.10
C LEU A 102 -9.10 -5.81 11.81
N TRP A 103 -8.73 -5.01 12.81
CA TRP A 103 -7.67 -3.99 12.72
C TRP A 103 -6.42 -4.38 13.49
N SER A 104 -6.32 -5.64 13.91
CA SER A 104 -5.12 -6.14 14.56
C SER A 104 -3.97 -6.14 13.53
N GLY A 105 -2.94 -5.35 13.79
CA GLY A 105 -1.82 -5.13 12.85
C GLY A 105 -1.89 -3.83 12.04
N LEU A 106 -2.92 -2.99 12.23
CA LEU A 106 -2.98 -1.65 11.66
C LEU A 106 -1.79 -0.76 12.08
N PRO A 107 -1.35 -0.69 13.36
CA PRO A 107 -0.27 0.21 13.76
C PRO A 107 1.08 0.01 13.02
N PRO A 108 1.66 -1.20 12.93
CA PRO A 108 2.88 -1.41 12.14
C PRO A 108 2.63 -1.22 10.63
N THR A 109 1.38 -1.36 10.18
CA THR A 109 0.99 -1.04 8.80
C THR A 109 1.09 0.43 8.50
N LEU A 110 0.54 1.28 9.38
CA LEU A 110 0.56 2.73 9.22
C LEU A 110 1.98 3.31 9.30
N ILE A 111 2.81 2.82 10.23
CA ILE A 111 4.20 3.29 10.38
C ILE A 111 4.98 3.16 9.07
N MET A 112 4.67 2.16 8.24
CA MET A 112 5.29 2.01 6.92
C MET A 112 4.50 2.65 5.78
N ALA A 113 3.18 2.57 5.83
CA ALA A 113 2.33 3.08 4.75
C ALA A 113 2.42 4.60 4.63
N LEU A 114 2.54 5.32 5.77
CA LEU A 114 2.55 6.79 5.77
C LEU A 114 3.79 7.38 5.09
N PRO A 115 5.04 7.02 5.45
CA PRO A 115 6.21 7.56 4.77
C PRO A 115 6.21 7.23 3.28
N ASN A 116 5.83 6.00 2.92
CA ASN A 116 5.74 5.58 1.53
C ASN A 116 4.72 6.42 0.74
N ALA A 117 3.51 6.62 1.28
CA ALA A 117 2.48 7.42 0.65
C ALA A 117 2.90 8.89 0.48
N ILE A 118 3.44 9.50 1.54
CA ILE A 118 3.91 10.90 1.50
C ILE A 118 4.95 11.06 0.39
N ILE A 119 6.03 10.27 0.42
CA ILE A 119 7.13 10.38 -0.53
C ILE A 119 6.64 10.11 -1.95
N TYR A 120 5.85 9.05 -2.15
CA TYR A 120 5.37 8.66 -3.48
C TYR A 120 4.49 9.72 -4.14
N PHE A 121 3.47 10.22 -3.45
CA PHE A 121 2.51 11.18 -4.02
C PHE A 121 3.10 12.58 -4.15
N THR A 122 3.85 13.05 -3.16
CA THR A 122 4.54 14.36 -3.26
C THR A 122 5.57 14.35 -4.38
N LEU A 123 6.42 13.33 -4.48
CA LEU A 123 7.39 13.23 -5.58
C LEU A 123 6.69 13.06 -6.94
N TYR A 124 5.57 12.32 -7.01
CA TYR A 124 4.81 12.22 -8.25
C TYR A 124 4.36 13.59 -8.73
N ASP A 125 3.69 14.38 -7.89
CA ASP A 125 3.18 15.70 -8.28
C ASP A 125 4.32 16.64 -8.68
N GLN A 126 5.42 16.69 -7.91
CA GLN A 126 6.57 17.52 -8.23
C GLN A 126 7.26 17.11 -9.55
N LEU A 127 7.46 15.82 -9.77
CA LEU A 127 8.07 15.30 -11.00
C LEU A 127 7.13 15.48 -12.20
N HIS A 128 5.84 15.27 -12.02
CA HIS A 128 4.85 15.43 -13.07
C HIS A 128 4.79 16.88 -13.54
N GLU A 129 4.77 17.85 -12.62
CA GLU A 129 4.79 19.28 -12.97
C GLU A 129 6.12 19.69 -13.62
N ALA A 130 7.25 19.26 -13.07
CA ALA A 130 8.57 19.55 -13.62
C ALA A 130 8.72 18.99 -15.05
N LEU A 131 8.29 17.75 -15.28
CA LEU A 131 8.33 17.11 -16.60
C LEU A 131 7.35 17.76 -17.58
N LYS A 132 6.16 18.16 -17.13
CA LYS A 132 5.18 18.89 -17.96
C LYS A 132 5.73 20.25 -18.41
N TYR A 133 6.38 20.97 -17.51
CA TYR A 133 7.05 22.24 -17.82
C TYR A 133 8.20 22.06 -18.83
N ARG A 134 9.01 21.02 -18.66
CA ARG A 134 10.20 20.77 -19.50
C ARG A 134 9.89 20.17 -20.87
N LEU A 135 8.98 19.19 -20.95
CA LEU A 135 8.83 18.39 -22.17
C LEU A 135 7.76 18.91 -23.14
N LYS A 136 6.77 19.73 -22.73
CA LYS A 136 5.68 20.37 -23.51
C LYS A 136 4.87 19.53 -24.54
N LYS A 137 5.37 18.39 -25.04
CA LYS A 137 4.92 17.65 -26.23
C LYS A 137 4.73 16.14 -25.98
N GLY A 138 4.92 15.67 -24.74
CA GLY A 138 4.85 14.25 -24.35
C GLY A 138 3.81 13.92 -23.28
N ASP A 139 2.60 14.48 -23.37
CA ASP A 139 1.55 14.43 -22.33
C ASP A 139 1.13 13.00 -21.89
N GLU A 140 1.28 12.00 -22.77
CA GLU A 140 0.95 10.61 -22.44
C GLU A 140 2.07 9.85 -21.71
N TYR A 141 3.35 10.22 -21.92
CA TYR A 141 4.50 9.54 -21.30
C TYR A 141 4.93 10.19 -19.98
N ILE A 142 4.59 11.47 -19.76
CA ILE A 142 4.90 12.21 -18.52
C ILE A 142 4.38 11.46 -17.28
N PRO A 143 3.11 10.98 -17.21
CA PRO A 143 2.61 10.26 -16.05
C PRO A 143 3.37 8.97 -15.77
N VAL A 144 3.79 8.25 -16.82
CA VAL A 144 4.54 7.00 -16.71
C VAL A 144 5.92 7.25 -16.10
N LEU A 145 6.64 8.25 -16.61
CA LEU A 145 7.97 8.60 -16.12
C LEU A 145 7.91 9.16 -14.70
N ALA A 146 7.01 10.10 -14.43
CA ALA A 146 6.81 10.67 -13.10
C ALA A 146 6.42 9.58 -12.08
N GLY A 147 5.46 8.72 -12.45
CA GLY A 147 5.00 7.61 -11.62
C GLY A 147 6.06 6.54 -11.37
N SER A 148 6.93 6.27 -12.34
CA SER A 148 8.01 5.29 -12.20
C SER A 148 9.14 5.82 -11.32
N LEU A 149 9.58 7.06 -11.56
CA LEU A 149 10.64 7.72 -10.80
C LEU A 149 10.23 7.96 -9.34
N SER A 150 9.00 8.47 -9.11
CA SER A 150 8.49 8.67 -7.75
C SER A 150 8.41 7.35 -6.99
N ARG A 151 7.97 6.27 -7.65
CA ARG A 151 7.91 4.93 -7.06
C ARG A 151 9.30 4.41 -6.72
N PHE A 152 10.25 4.48 -7.64
CA PHE A 152 11.64 4.08 -7.40
C PHE A 152 12.25 4.79 -6.18
N SER A 153 12.08 6.11 -6.09
CA SER A 153 12.58 6.90 -4.97
C SER A 153 11.90 6.53 -3.64
N SER A 154 10.56 6.41 -3.62
CA SER A 154 9.83 6.02 -2.41
C SER A 154 10.26 4.64 -1.88
N LEU A 155 10.42 3.66 -2.77
CA LEU A 155 10.87 2.31 -2.41
C LEU A 155 12.28 2.31 -1.87
N THR A 156 13.18 3.10 -2.45
CA THR A 156 14.57 3.17 -2.02
C THR A 156 14.69 3.72 -0.59
N VAL A 157 13.91 4.75 -0.25
CA VAL A 157 13.90 5.34 1.11
C VAL A 157 13.23 4.41 2.12
N VAL A 158 12.14 3.74 1.75
CA VAL A 158 11.34 2.92 2.69
C VAL A 158 11.90 1.49 2.85
N SER A 159 12.73 1.00 1.91
CA SER A 159 13.25 -0.38 1.90
C SER A 159 13.85 -0.87 3.22
N PRO A 160 14.70 -0.11 3.94
CA PRO A 160 15.22 -0.55 5.23
C PRO A 160 14.12 -0.79 6.28
N LEU A 161 13.08 0.05 6.29
CA LEU A 161 11.92 -0.10 7.18
C LEU A 161 11.11 -1.34 6.79
N GLU A 162 10.95 -1.62 5.49
CA GLU A 162 10.30 -2.84 5.03
C GLU A 162 11.04 -4.10 5.48
N LEU A 163 12.38 -4.09 5.40
CA LEU A 163 13.20 -5.21 5.87
C LEU A 163 13.03 -5.44 7.37
N ILE A 164 13.05 -4.37 8.16
CA ILE A 164 12.85 -4.46 9.61
C ILE A 164 11.48 -5.06 9.94
N ARG A 165 10.41 -4.56 9.31
CA ARG A 165 9.07 -5.07 9.53
C ARG A 165 8.95 -6.53 9.11
N THR A 166 9.43 -6.89 7.93
CA THR A 166 9.32 -8.28 7.44
C THR A 166 10.02 -9.26 8.38
N ARG A 167 11.13 -8.85 9.01
CA ARG A 167 11.79 -9.64 10.06
C ARG A 167 10.99 -9.76 11.34
N MET A 168 10.42 -8.64 11.80
CA MET A 168 9.52 -8.66 12.96
C MET A 168 8.29 -9.52 12.69
N GLN A 169 7.79 -9.55 11.45
CA GLN A 169 6.67 -10.42 11.06
C GLN A 169 7.06 -11.89 11.00
N HIS A 170 8.30 -12.21 10.60
CA HIS A 170 8.78 -13.59 10.51
C HIS A 170 9.21 -14.18 11.87
N ARG A 171 9.78 -13.37 12.79
CA ARG A 171 10.26 -13.82 14.11
C ARG A 171 9.91 -12.82 15.21
N LYS A 172 9.52 -13.33 16.39
CA LYS A 172 9.33 -12.53 17.61
C LYS A 172 10.70 -12.13 18.16
N LEU A 173 11.23 -11.00 17.68
CA LEU A 173 12.46 -10.43 18.17
C LEU A 173 12.13 -9.30 19.16
N SER A 174 12.75 -9.32 20.33
CA SER A 174 12.79 -8.13 21.18
C SER A 174 13.50 -7.00 20.44
N TYR A 175 13.15 -5.73 20.70
CA TYR A 175 13.81 -4.58 20.07
C TYR A 175 15.34 -4.63 20.18
N LYS A 176 15.87 -5.11 21.32
CA LYS A 176 17.31 -5.33 21.52
C LYS A 176 17.88 -6.41 20.59
N GLN A 177 17.15 -7.51 20.40
CA GLN A 177 17.56 -8.61 19.53
C GLN A 177 17.47 -8.23 18.05
N LEU A 178 16.46 -7.42 17.68
CA LEU A 178 16.34 -6.85 16.35
C LEU A 178 17.52 -5.93 16.04
N TYR A 179 17.81 -4.99 16.95
CA TYR A 179 18.96 -4.08 16.81
C TYR A 179 20.27 -4.85 16.68
N LEU A 180 20.49 -5.86 17.55
CA LEU A 180 21.66 -6.72 17.47
C LEU A 180 21.75 -7.43 16.12
N CYS A 181 20.64 -8.02 15.64
CA CYS A 181 20.60 -8.74 14.36
C CYS A 181 20.85 -7.82 13.15
N VAL A 182 20.30 -6.60 13.17
CA VAL A 182 20.55 -5.60 12.12
C VAL A 182 21.99 -5.12 12.19
N SER A 183 22.50 -4.82 13.38
CA SER A 183 23.88 -4.35 13.59
C SER A 183 24.91 -5.40 13.18
N THR A 184 24.74 -6.67 13.57
CA THR A 184 25.66 -7.75 13.16
C THR A 184 25.64 -7.98 11.67
N GLN A 185 24.49 -7.85 11.01
CA GLN A 185 24.41 -7.96 9.57
C GLN A 185 25.02 -6.77 8.83
N VAL A 186 24.84 -5.55 9.34
CA VAL A 186 25.51 -4.37 8.77
C VAL A 186 27.02 -4.47 8.96
N ALA A 187 27.49 -5.05 10.07
CA ALA A 187 28.91 -5.31 10.28
C ALA A 187 29.47 -6.41 9.36
N ALA A 188 28.67 -7.43 9.02
CA ALA A 188 29.10 -8.54 8.18
C ALA A 188 28.99 -8.27 6.66
N ASP A 189 27.83 -7.79 6.20
CA ASP A 189 27.50 -7.61 4.77
C ASP A 189 27.58 -6.13 4.33
N GLY A 190 27.86 -5.21 5.27
CA GLY A 190 27.78 -3.77 5.04
C GLY A 190 26.36 -3.21 5.08
N TRP A 191 26.27 -1.88 5.00
CA TRP A 191 25.01 -1.12 5.01
C TRP A 191 24.04 -1.47 3.86
N PHE A 192 24.54 -1.87 2.69
CA PHE A 192 23.70 -2.30 1.55
C PHE A 192 22.84 -3.53 1.86
N SER A 193 23.18 -4.29 2.91
CA SER A 193 22.39 -5.44 3.36
C SER A 193 20.97 -5.06 3.82
N LEU A 194 20.74 -3.78 4.15
CA LEU A 194 19.40 -3.25 4.45
C LEU A 194 18.46 -3.18 3.23
N TRP A 195 19.01 -3.15 2.01
CA TRP A 195 18.25 -3.17 0.76
C TRP A 195 18.10 -4.58 0.18
N ARG A 196 18.36 -5.61 0.97
CA ARG A 196 18.19 -7.00 0.53
C ARG A 196 16.72 -7.29 0.23
N GLY A 197 16.42 -7.55 -1.06
CA GLY A 197 15.06 -7.74 -1.56
C GLY A 197 14.46 -6.54 -2.30
N TRP A 198 15.11 -5.37 -2.25
CA TRP A 198 14.70 -4.15 -2.94
C TRP A 198 14.47 -4.37 -4.44
N SER A 199 15.37 -5.08 -5.12
CA SER A 199 15.24 -5.36 -6.56
C SER A 199 13.97 -6.11 -6.92
N SER A 200 13.54 -7.04 -6.05
CA SER A 200 12.29 -7.79 -6.23
C SER A 200 11.05 -6.95 -5.96
N THR A 201 11.15 -5.94 -5.09
CA THR A 201 10.05 -4.97 -4.89
C THR A 201 9.96 -4.00 -6.07
N VAL A 202 11.09 -3.47 -6.53
CA VAL A 202 11.19 -2.58 -7.70
C VAL A 202 10.61 -3.23 -8.96
N LEU A 203 10.99 -4.48 -9.25
CA LEU A 203 10.53 -5.20 -10.44
C LEU A 203 9.00 -5.34 -10.53
N ARG A 204 8.32 -5.39 -9.38
CA ARG A 204 6.86 -5.48 -9.30
C ARG A 204 6.20 -4.11 -9.29
N ASP A 205 6.69 -3.23 -8.43
CA ASP A 205 6.01 -1.99 -8.08
C ASP A 205 6.16 -0.90 -9.14
N ILE A 206 7.27 -0.89 -9.91
CA ILE A 206 7.48 0.09 -10.99
C ILE A 206 6.54 -0.18 -12.18
N PRO A 207 6.46 -1.41 -12.75
CA PRO A 207 5.49 -1.69 -13.82
C PRO A 207 4.07 -1.40 -13.38
N PHE A 208 3.73 -1.71 -12.12
CA PHE A 208 2.42 -1.39 -11.57
C PHE A 208 2.17 0.12 -11.55
N SER A 209 3.10 0.91 -11.01
CA SER A 209 3.00 2.37 -10.94
C SER A 209 2.90 3.02 -12.33
N ALA A 210 3.73 2.55 -13.28
CA ALA A 210 3.74 3.02 -14.66
C ALA A 210 2.36 2.84 -15.32
N MET A 211 1.82 1.62 -15.27
CA MET A 211 0.51 1.32 -15.85
C MET A 211 -0.63 2.02 -15.09
N TYR A 212 -0.53 2.11 -13.77
CA TYR A 212 -1.52 2.79 -12.95
C TYR A 212 -1.67 4.26 -13.34
N TRP A 213 -0.57 5.04 -13.34
CA TRP A 213 -0.62 6.47 -13.64
C TRP A 213 -0.95 6.76 -15.10
N TYR A 214 -0.47 5.95 -16.04
CA TYR A 214 -0.87 6.05 -17.46
C TYR A 214 -2.38 5.97 -17.63
N ASN A 215 -2.99 4.90 -17.09
CA ASN A 215 -4.43 4.68 -17.21
C ASN A 215 -5.24 5.69 -16.39
N TYR A 216 -4.76 6.03 -15.19
CA TYR A 216 -5.42 7.01 -14.32
C TYR A 216 -5.54 8.38 -15.01
N GLU A 217 -4.44 8.92 -15.54
CA GLU A 217 -4.46 10.22 -16.23
C GLU A 217 -5.33 10.20 -17.49
N ARG A 218 -5.34 9.08 -18.23
CA ARG A 218 -6.19 8.92 -19.41
C ARG A 218 -7.68 8.89 -19.05
N PHE A 219 -8.05 8.09 -18.05
CA PHE A 219 -9.45 8.01 -17.59
C PHE A 219 -9.91 9.29 -16.92
N LYS A 220 -9.06 9.94 -16.13
CA LYS A 220 -9.33 11.24 -15.53
C LYS A 220 -9.63 12.29 -16.59
N LYS A 221 -8.76 12.44 -17.62
CA LYS A 221 -8.97 13.38 -18.73
C LYS A 221 -10.26 13.10 -19.50
N MET A 222 -10.55 11.82 -19.78
CA MET A 222 -11.76 11.42 -20.49
C MET A 222 -13.04 11.77 -19.71
N MET A 223 -13.08 11.47 -18.40
CA MET A 223 -14.24 11.71 -17.55
C MET A 223 -14.43 13.20 -17.22
N CYS A 224 -13.35 13.94 -16.96
CA CYS A 224 -13.42 15.40 -16.77
C CYS A 224 -13.98 16.10 -18.01
N LYS A 225 -13.58 15.68 -19.22
CA LYS A 225 -14.10 16.22 -20.48
C LYS A 225 -15.59 15.93 -20.68
N GLN A 226 -16.06 14.76 -20.25
CA GLN A 226 -17.49 14.40 -20.34
C GLN A 226 -18.37 15.20 -19.38
N VAL A 227 -17.87 15.47 -18.17
CA VAL A 227 -18.61 16.22 -17.13
C VAL A 227 -18.43 17.74 -17.29
N GLY A 228 -17.47 18.19 -18.09
CA GLY A 228 -17.14 19.62 -18.24
C GLY A 228 -16.43 20.21 -17.01
N ALA A 229 -15.84 19.36 -16.17
CA ALA A 229 -15.16 19.78 -14.95
C ALA A 229 -13.67 20.07 -15.23
N HIS A 230 -13.18 21.21 -14.74
CA HIS A 230 -11.75 21.57 -14.82
C HIS A 230 -10.89 20.75 -13.84
N GLU A 231 -11.46 20.35 -12.71
CA GLU A 231 -10.81 19.51 -11.69
C GLU A 231 -11.52 18.16 -11.51
N PRO A 232 -10.77 17.09 -11.15
CA PRO A 232 -11.37 15.79 -10.88
C PRO A 232 -12.20 15.82 -9.59
N THR A 233 -13.51 15.62 -9.70
CA THR A 233 -14.36 15.35 -8.53
C THR A 233 -13.96 14.03 -7.86
N PHE A 234 -14.26 13.88 -6.57
CA PHE A 234 -14.02 12.63 -5.82
C PHE A 234 -14.48 11.37 -6.57
N LEU A 235 -15.67 11.40 -7.19
CA LEU A 235 -16.22 10.25 -7.92
C LEU A 235 -15.46 9.94 -9.22
N ILE A 236 -14.96 10.98 -9.91
CA ILE A 236 -14.12 10.83 -11.11
C ILE A 236 -12.79 10.19 -10.70
N ALA A 237 -12.15 10.71 -9.64
CA ALA A 237 -10.90 10.16 -9.12
C ALA A 237 -11.07 8.72 -8.61
N PHE A 238 -12.19 8.42 -7.95
CA PHE A 238 -12.50 7.08 -7.43
C PHE A 238 -12.69 6.07 -8.56
N THR A 239 -13.53 6.37 -9.54
CA THR A 239 -13.81 5.44 -10.66
C THR A 239 -12.61 5.26 -11.58
N SER A 240 -11.89 6.35 -11.91
CA SER A 240 -10.64 6.28 -12.68
C SER A 240 -9.54 5.51 -11.93
N GLY A 241 -9.41 5.71 -10.62
CA GLY A 241 -8.48 4.97 -9.76
C GLY A 241 -8.80 3.48 -9.63
N ALA A 242 -10.09 3.13 -9.52
CA ALA A 242 -10.53 1.74 -9.50
C ALA A 242 -10.24 1.03 -10.82
N ALA A 243 -10.57 1.67 -11.95
CA ALA A 243 -10.36 1.14 -13.29
C ALA A 243 -8.85 1.00 -13.60
N SER A 244 -8.06 2.04 -13.34
CA SER A 244 -6.61 2.01 -13.57
C SER A 244 -5.92 0.98 -12.69
N GLY A 245 -6.28 0.88 -11.41
CA GLY A 245 -5.75 -0.11 -10.47
C GLY A 245 -6.07 -1.54 -10.89
N SER A 246 -7.28 -1.79 -11.40
CA SER A 246 -7.69 -3.11 -11.90
C SER A 246 -6.90 -3.52 -13.14
N ILE A 247 -6.78 -2.62 -14.13
CA ILE A 247 -6.02 -2.87 -15.36
C ILE A 247 -4.54 -3.07 -15.04
N ALA A 248 -3.96 -2.19 -14.22
CA ALA A 248 -2.57 -2.31 -13.78
C ALA A 248 -2.34 -3.65 -13.06
N ALA A 249 -3.26 -4.08 -12.20
CA ALA A 249 -3.20 -5.38 -11.56
C ALA A 249 -3.15 -6.50 -12.60
N VAL A 250 -4.12 -6.61 -13.50
CA VAL A 250 -4.14 -7.68 -14.52
C VAL A 250 -2.84 -7.73 -15.33
N ILE A 251 -2.36 -6.58 -15.80
CA ILE A 251 -1.17 -6.50 -16.66
C ILE A 251 0.10 -6.88 -15.91
N THR A 252 0.20 -6.56 -14.62
CA THR A 252 1.40 -6.83 -13.80
C THR A 252 1.38 -8.17 -13.09
N GLN A 253 0.28 -8.92 -13.21
CA GLN A 253 0.13 -10.25 -12.64
C GLN A 253 1.29 -11.21 -12.95
N PRO A 254 1.83 -11.33 -14.18
CA PRO A 254 2.95 -12.23 -14.42
C PRO A 254 4.20 -11.87 -13.61
N PHE A 255 4.48 -10.58 -13.38
CA PHE A 255 5.61 -10.15 -12.56
C PHE A 255 5.41 -10.49 -11.08
N ASP A 256 4.17 -10.42 -10.61
CA ASP A 256 3.78 -10.88 -9.27
C ASP A 256 3.93 -12.40 -9.11
N VAL A 257 3.57 -13.16 -10.14
CA VAL A 257 3.76 -14.61 -10.17
C VAL A 257 5.24 -14.96 -10.17
N VAL A 258 6.10 -14.30 -10.96
CA VAL A 258 7.55 -14.55 -10.96
C VAL A 258 8.18 -14.32 -9.58
N LYS A 259 7.75 -13.27 -8.86
CA LYS A 259 8.23 -13.01 -7.50
C LYS A 259 7.78 -14.09 -6.52
N THR A 260 6.50 -14.46 -6.55
CA THR A 260 5.97 -15.52 -5.68
C THR A 260 6.61 -16.86 -6.01
N HIS A 261 6.83 -17.18 -7.28
CA HIS A 261 7.56 -18.37 -7.74
C HIS A 261 9.00 -18.45 -7.20
N ARG A 262 9.66 -17.30 -7.01
CA ARG A 262 11.00 -17.24 -6.41
C ARG A 262 10.97 -17.33 -4.88
N GLN A 263 9.83 -17.07 -4.24
CA GLN A 263 9.64 -17.10 -2.78
C GLN A 263 8.94 -18.39 -2.28
N THR A 264 8.24 -19.12 -3.14
CA THR A 264 7.56 -20.39 -2.83
C THR A 264 7.81 -21.42 -3.93
N ALA A 265 8.44 -22.54 -3.59
CA ALA A 265 8.77 -23.65 -4.50
C ALA A 265 7.57 -24.55 -4.87
N LEU A 266 6.34 -24.04 -4.81
CA LEU A 266 5.12 -24.82 -5.06
C LEU A 266 4.58 -24.45 -6.45
N TRP A 267 4.69 -25.42 -7.36
CA TRP A 267 4.05 -25.39 -8.67
C TRP A 267 2.58 -25.76 -8.49
N GLU A 268 1.67 -24.79 -8.52
CA GLU A 268 0.28 -25.10 -8.79
C GLU A 268 -0.29 -24.09 -9.79
N SER A 269 -0.77 -24.66 -10.89
CA SER A 269 -1.33 -23.99 -12.06
C SER A 269 -2.65 -23.30 -11.71
N GLU A 270 -2.61 -22.14 -11.06
CA GLU A 270 -3.80 -21.32 -10.82
C GLU A 270 -3.54 -19.84 -11.10
N THR A 271 -3.47 -19.51 -12.38
CA THR A 271 -3.35 -18.12 -12.82
C THR A 271 -4.65 -17.33 -12.65
N LEU A 272 -5.83 -17.99 -12.61
CA LEU A 272 -7.14 -17.32 -12.54
C LEU A 272 -7.70 -17.15 -11.12
N GLU A 273 -7.61 -18.18 -10.26
CA GLU A 273 -8.15 -18.11 -8.89
C GLU A 273 -7.42 -17.09 -8.00
N SER A 274 -6.14 -16.80 -8.31
CA SER A 274 -5.34 -15.78 -7.62
C SER A 274 -5.68 -14.33 -8.01
N ILE A 275 -6.32 -14.12 -9.17
CA ILE A 275 -6.60 -12.76 -9.69
C ILE A 275 -7.74 -12.10 -8.92
N ILE A 276 -8.83 -12.83 -8.64
CA ILE A 276 -10.02 -12.27 -7.99
C ILE A 276 -9.68 -11.68 -6.60
N PRO A 277 -8.99 -12.38 -5.69
CA PRO A 277 -8.58 -11.82 -4.40
C PRO A 277 -7.65 -10.61 -4.53
N ARG A 278 -6.84 -10.54 -5.58
CA ARG A 278 -5.95 -9.40 -5.83
C ARG A 278 -6.72 -8.20 -6.32
N LEU A 279 -7.64 -8.36 -7.28
CA LEU A 279 -8.50 -7.28 -7.78
C LEU A 279 -9.40 -6.71 -6.67
N CYS A 280 -10.04 -7.58 -5.88
CA CYS A 280 -10.87 -7.17 -4.75
C CYS A 280 -10.13 -6.34 -3.70
N LYS A 281 -8.80 -6.44 -3.64
CA LYS A 281 -7.96 -5.63 -2.74
C LYS A 281 -7.43 -4.37 -3.44
N VAL A 282 -6.83 -4.54 -4.62
CA VAL A 282 -6.11 -3.46 -5.31
C VAL A 282 -7.06 -2.38 -5.78
N ALA A 283 -8.20 -2.75 -6.37
CA ALA A 283 -9.11 -1.76 -6.94
C ALA A 283 -9.70 -0.82 -5.87
N PRO A 284 -10.24 -1.30 -4.73
CA PRO A 284 -10.71 -0.39 -3.68
C PRO A 284 -9.58 0.42 -3.04
N ALA A 285 -8.42 -0.20 -2.80
CA ALA A 285 -7.29 0.48 -2.17
C ALA A 285 -6.79 1.66 -3.01
N CYS A 286 -6.58 1.43 -4.32
CA CYS A 286 -6.17 2.49 -5.25
C CYS A 286 -7.24 3.57 -5.38
N ALA A 287 -8.52 3.18 -5.53
CA ALA A 287 -9.63 4.10 -5.69
C ALA A 287 -9.78 5.05 -4.49
N ILE A 288 -9.79 4.50 -3.27
CA ILE A 288 -9.91 5.28 -2.03
C ILE A 288 -8.69 6.19 -1.87
N MET A 289 -7.49 5.65 -2.10
CA MET A 289 -6.26 6.41 -1.88
C MET A 289 -6.18 7.64 -2.79
N ILE A 290 -6.42 7.46 -4.09
CA ILE A 290 -6.32 8.56 -5.06
C ILE A 290 -7.48 9.54 -4.91
N SER A 291 -8.71 9.06 -4.66
CA SER A 291 -9.86 9.95 -4.53
C SER A 291 -9.76 10.83 -3.28
N THR A 292 -9.29 10.28 -2.16
CA THR A 292 -9.00 11.07 -0.96
C THR A 292 -7.86 12.04 -1.19
N TYR A 293 -6.81 11.64 -1.91
CA TYR A 293 -5.67 12.52 -2.20
C TYR A 293 -6.08 13.72 -3.05
N GLU A 294 -6.78 13.50 -4.17
CA GLU A 294 -7.23 14.58 -5.07
C GLU A 294 -8.25 15.48 -4.40
N TYR A 295 -9.19 14.91 -3.64
CA TYR A 295 -10.13 15.69 -2.82
C TYR A 295 -9.40 16.56 -1.79
N GLY A 296 -8.39 16.00 -1.12
CA GLY A 296 -7.56 16.74 -0.17
C GLY A 296 -6.80 17.89 -0.84
N LYS A 297 -6.25 17.69 -2.04
CA LYS A 297 -5.60 18.76 -2.81
C LYS A 297 -6.56 19.88 -3.19
N SER A 298 -7.74 19.54 -3.72
CA SER A 298 -8.76 20.53 -4.09
C SER A 298 -9.26 21.31 -2.85
N PHE A 299 -9.45 20.62 -1.73
CA PHE A 299 -9.79 21.25 -0.45
C PHE A 299 -8.72 22.26 0.01
N PHE A 300 -7.43 21.91 -0.05
CA PHE A 300 -6.36 22.82 0.34
C PHE A 300 -6.18 23.98 -0.64
N SER A 301 -6.37 23.74 -1.94
CA SER A 301 -6.32 24.80 -2.96
C SER A 301 -7.42 25.85 -2.70
N HIS A 302 -8.67 25.40 -2.46
CA HIS A 302 -9.78 26.29 -2.09
C HIS A 302 -9.55 27.06 -0.77
N LEU A 303 -8.86 26.44 0.19
CA LEU A 303 -8.46 27.14 1.43
C LEU A 303 -7.41 28.21 1.17
N ASN A 304 -6.41 27.93 0.33
CA ASN A 304 -5.37 28.89 -0.02
C ASN A 304 -5.98 30.09 -0.77
N GLU A 305 -6.89 29.85 -1.71
CA GLU A 305 -7.66 30.90 -2.39
C GLU A 305 -8.40 31.80 -1.40
N LYS A 306 -9.15 31.20 -0.46
CA LYS A 306 -9.89 31.94 0.58
C LYS A 306 -9.00 32.72 1.53
N MET A 307 -7.81 32.21 1.85
CA MET A 307 -6.86 32.90 2.71
C MET A 307 -6.23 34.10 1.99
N ASN A 308 -5.97 33.96 0.69
CA ASN A 308 -5.36 35.01 -0.11
C ASN A 308 -6.36 36.12 -0.50
N GLN A 309 -7.66 35.83 -0.47
CA GLN A 309 -8.74 36.82 -0.65
C GLN A 309 -9.10 37.60 0.62
N ARG A 310 -8.48 37.30 1.78
CA ARG A 310 -8.67 38.11 2.99
C ARG A 310 -7.78 39.37 2.91
N PRO A 311 -8.38 40.57 3.01
CA PRO A 311 -7.66 41.84 2.88
C PRO A 311 -6.67 42.09 4.03
#